data_AF-A0A5C4S794-F1
#
_entry.id   AF-A0A5C4S794-F1
#
_cell.length_a   1.000
_cell.length_b   1.000
_cell.length_c   1.000
_cell.angle_alpha   90.00
_cell.angle_beta   90.00
_cell.angle_gamma   90.00
#
_symmetry.space_group_name_H-M   'P 1'
#
loop_
_entity.id
_entity.type
_entity.pdbx_description
1 polymer ?
#
loop_
_entity_poly.entity_id
_entity_poly.type
_entity_poly.pdbx_seq_one_letter_code
_entity_poly.pdbx_strand_id
1 'polypeptide(L)'
;MKAANFDLASYLARIGFEGDPSPDFETLKRMMRCQLCSVPFENLDVQAGKVPSLAPEAICAKIVERRRGGYCYEVNGLFAMALEALGIPYRLVAARPMTYAVRRPKTHVAIIAAVDGAEWLCDLGFGSFGIREPIDLRWLDRELKQDFDTFRLTIASEHDYQLQSLVDGEWKKLYEFNLCPQEMVDFEPANWLNATHPDTIFTQGLIAVLQHPTGKLVLSGERFRNFSEGRVEEKIVNQEEVGELLRTRFLLNSDR
;
A
#
# COMPACT_ATOMS: atom_id res chain seq x y z
N MET A 1 -15.38 -2.77 -6.14
CA MET A 1 -15.26 -1.80 -5.03
C MET A 1 -15.98 -0.54 -5.45
N LYS A 2 -17.19 -0.30 -4.94
CA LYS A 2 -18.00 0.88 -5.26
C LYS A 2 -18.50 1.47 -3.94
N ALA A 3 -18.42 2.79 -3.78
CA ALA A 3 -19.00 3.48 -2.64
C ALA A 3 -19.91 4.59 -3.14
N ALA A 4 -21.06 4.77 -2.49
CA ALA A 4 -22.00 5.84 -2.87
C ALA A 4 -21.43 7.25 -2.61
N ASN A 5 -20.51 7.41 -1.66
CA ASN A 5 -19.81 8.65 -1.35
C ASN A 5 -18.43 8.76 -2.04
N PHE A 6 -18.09 7.87 -2.98
CA PHE A 6 -16.87 8.02 -3.75
C PHE A 6 -17.13 8.89 -5.00
N ASP A 7 -16.32 9.93 -5.14
CA ASP A 7 -16.25 10.79 -6.30
C ASP A 7 -14.79 10.87 -6.78
N LEU A 8 -14.57 10.67 -8.09
CA LEU A 8 -13.23 10.63 -8.67
C LEU A 8 -12.52 11.98 -8.49
N ALA A 9 -13.21 13.11 -8.65
CA ALA A 9 -12.59 14.42 -8.50
C ALA A 9 -12.08 14.65 -7.07
N SER A 10 -12.87 14.26 -6.07
CA SER A 10 -12.51 14.31 -4.65
C SER A 10 -11.31 13.41 -4.33
N TYR A 11 -11.25 12.22 -4.92
CA TYR A 11 -10.09 11.33 -4.83
C TYR A 11 -8.83 11.95 -5.45
N LEU A 12 -8.91 12.47 -6.68
CA LEU A 12 -7.77 13.09 -7.36
C LEU A 12 -7.23 14.29 -6.59
N ALA A 13 -8.12 15.11 -6.03
CA ALA A 13 -7.77 16.21 -5.13
C ALA A 13 -7.11 15.71 -3.83
N ARG A 14 -7.57 14.57 -3.27
CA ARG A 14 -6.95 13.96 -2.07
C ARG A 14 -5.51 13.54 -2.33
N ILE A 15 -5.23 12.99 -3.52
CA ILE A 15 -3.90 12.48 -3.87
C ILE A 15 -2.99 13.51 -4.53
N GLY A 16 -3.50 14.70 -4.86
CA GLY A 16 -2.75 15.74 -5.57
C GLY A 16 -2.46 15.37 -7.02
N PHE A 17 -3.38 14.67 -7.68
CA PHE A 17 -3.27 14.38 -9.11
C PHE A 17 -3.73 15.60 -9.93
N GLU A 18 -2.89 16.06 -10.84
CA GLU A 18 -3.16 17.19 -11.73
C GLU A 18 -3.43 16.73 -13.17
N GLY A 19 -4.36 17.39 -13.84
CA GLY A 19 -4.77 17.10 -15.23
C GLY A 19 -5.94 16.13 -15.33
N ASP A 20 -6.33 15.84 -16.56
CA ASP A 20 -7.47 14.98 -16.86
C ASP A 20 -7.05 13.51 -16.91
N PRO A 21 -7.62 12.63 -16.06
CA PRO A 21 -7.28 11.22 -16.08
C PRO A 21 -7.92 10.52 -17.29
N SER A 22 -7.20 9.55 -17.86
CA SER A 22 -7.70 8.66 -18.91
C SER A 22 -7.52 7.20 -18.51
N PRO A 23 -8.27 6.24 -19.07
CA PRO A 23 -8.09 4.82 -18.76
C PRO A 23 -6.87 4.23 -19.49
N ASP A 24 -5.69 4.78 -19.24
CA ASP A 24 -4.42 4.42 -19.86
C ASP A 24 -3.32 4.12 -18.81
N PHE A 25 -2.21 3.52 -19.26
CA PHE A 25 -1.10 3.18 -18.39
C PHE A 25 -0.45 4.40 -17.70
N GLU A 26 -0.36 5.53 -18.39
CA GLU A 26 0.28 6.74 -17.84
C GLU A 26 -0.52 7.27 -16.65
N THR A 27 -1.86 7.31 -16.78
CA THR A 27 -2.77 7.69 -15.70
C THR A 27 -2.66 6.70 -14.53
N LEU A 28 -2.68 5.38 -14.80
CA LEU A 28 -2.52 4.35 -13.77
C LEU A 28 -1.23 4.56 -12.97
N LYS A 29 -0.10 4.74 -13.67
CA LYS A 29 1.22 4.96 -13.07
C LYS A 29 1.25 6.24 -12.25
N ARG A 30 0.76 7.36 -12.80
CA ARG A 30 0.74 8.67 -12.12
C ARG A 30 -0.17 8.67 -10.89
N MET A 31 -1.37 8.11 -10.98
CA MET A 31 -2.28 7.98 -9.84
C MET A 31 -1.64 7.18 -8.70
N MET A 32 -1.02 6.03 -9.03
CA MET A 32 -0.33 5.21 -8.04
C MET A 32 0.76 6.00 -7.31
N ARG A 33 1.58 6.73 -8.05
CA ARG A 33 2.64 7.60 -7.50
C ARG A 33 2.09 8.71 -6.61
N CYS A 34 1.06 9.42 -7.07
CA CYS A 34 0.40 10.49 -6.32
C CYS A 34 -0.17 9.97 -5.00
N GLN A 35 -0.90 8.85 -5.03
CA GLN A 35 -1.47 8.27 -3.81
C GLN A 35 -0.39 7.81 -2.82
N LEU A 36 0.66 7.12 -3.29
CA LEU A 36 1.79 6.71 -2.45
C LEU A 36 2.49 7.88 -1.74
N CYS A 37 2.49 9.06 -2.35
CA CYS A 37 3.13 10.27 -1.80
C CYS A 37 2.21 11.13 -0.92
N SER A 38 0.93 10.78 -0.81
CA SER A 38 -0.08 11.65 -0.16
C SER A 38 -0.99 10.91 0.83
N VAL A 39 -1.18 9.61 0.66
CA VAL A 39 -1.97 8.74 1.54
C VAL A 39 -1.00 7.83 2.29
N PRO A 40 -0.79 8.05 3.60
CA PRO A 40 0.13 7.22 4.37
C PRO A 40 -0.44 5.82 4.57
N PHE A 41 0.45 4.84 4.56
CA PHE A 41 0.17 3.53 5.13
C PHE A 41 0.29 3.63 6.65
N GLU A 42 -0.74 3.25 7.41
CA GLU A 42 -0.76 3.39 8.87
C GLU A 42 -1.68 2.38 9.56
N ASN A 43 -1.42 2.12 10.85
CA ASN A 43 -2.22 1.22 11.69
C ASN A 43 -2.80 1.88 12.95
N LEU A 44 -3.04 3.20 12.94
CA LEU A 44 -3.51 3.95 14.11
C LEU A 44 -4.84 3.43 14.67
N ASP A 45 -5.75 2.96 13.81
CA ASP A 45 -7.01 2.38 14.28
C ASP A 45 -6.77 1.07 15.05
N VAL A 46 -5.82 0.24 14.58
CA VAL A 46 -5.41 -0.98 15.29
C VAL A 46 -4.78 -0.65 16.64
N GLN A 47 -3.91 0.36 16.68
CA GLN A 47 -3.31 0.86 17.93
C GLN A 47 -4.36 1.44 18.89
N ALA A 48 -5.49 1.92 18.38
CA ALA A 48 -6.65 2.34 19.15
C ALA A 48 -7.62 1.18 19.49
N GLY A 49 -7.24 -0.07 19.24
CA GLY A 49 -8.04 -1.26 19.54
C GLY A 49 -9.23 -1.47 18.59
N LYS A 50 -9.21 -0.87 17.40
CA LYS A 50 -10.28 -0.97 16.41
C LYS A 50 -9.84 -1.84 15.24
N VAL A 51 -10.77 -2.65 14.74
CA VAL A 51 -10.59 -3.35 13.46
C VAL A 51 -10.98 -2.40 12.34
N PRO A 52 -10.06 -2.08 11.40
CA PRO A 52 -10.38 -1.20 10.28
C PRO A 52 -11.55 -1.73 9.44
N SER A 53 -12.42 -0.83 8.99
CA SER A 53 -13.58 -1.23 8.17
C SER A 53 -13.14 -1.50 6.74
N LEU A 54 -13.69 -2.57 6.16
CA LEU A 54 -13.51 -2.89 4.74
C LEU A 54 -14.64 -2.33 3.85
N ALA A 55 -15.63 -1.67 4.46
CA ALA A 55 -16.75 -1.09 3.72
C ALA A 55 -16.24 0.07 2.83
N PRO A 56 -16.56 0.08 1.53
CA PRO A 56 -16.11 1.12 0.60
C PRO A 56 -16.41 2.55 1.10
N GLU A 57 -17.60 2.77 1.64
CA GLU A 57 -18.01 4.08 2.17
C GLU A 57 -17.16 4.54 3.36
N ALA A 58 -16.84 3.61 4.26
CA ALA A 58 -16.02 3.88 5.43
C ALA A 58 -14.56 4.19 5.04
N ILE A 59 -14.03 3.47 4.05
CA ILE A 59 -12.70 3.71 3.48
C ILE A 59 -12.65 5.12 2.85
N CYS A 60 -13.64 5.48 2.02
CA CYS A 60 -13.71 6.80 1.40
C CYS A 60 -13.80 7.92 2.46
N ALA A 61 -14.70 7.78 3.42
CA ALA A 61 -14.87 8.77 4.49
C ALA A 61 -13.59 8.92 5.33
N LYS A 62 -12.86 7.82 5.58
CA LYS A 62 -11.60 7.86 6.32
C LYS A 62 -10.49 8.55 5.52
N ILE A 63 -10.20 8.05 4.33
CA ILE A 63 -9.00 8.44 3.61
C ILE A 63 -9.19 9.74 2.84
N VAL A 64 -10.35 9.92 2.18
CA VAL A 64 -10.62 11.10 1.36
C VAL A 64 -11.10 12.26 2.21
N GLU A 65 -12.20 12.07 2.95
CA GLU A 65 -12.86 13.16 3.69
C GLU A 65 -12.06 13.57 4.94
N ARG A 66 -11.70 12.60 5.81
CA ARG A 66 -10.90 12.86 7.02
C ARG A 66 -9.38 12.95 6.77
N ARG A 67 -8.94 12.74 5.53
CA ARG A 67 -7.52 12.80 5.12
C ARG A 67 -6.59 11.90 5.92
N ARG A 68 -7.10 10.80 6.46
CA ARG A 68 -6.29 9.77 7.13
C ARG A 68 -5.58 8.88 6.11
N GLY A 69 -4.88 7.87 6.62
CA GLY A 69 -4.34 6.76 5.85
C GLY A 69 -5.12 5.48 6.12
N GLY A 70 -4.44 4.36 5.95
CA GLY A 70 -4.88 3.03 6.36
C GLY A 70 -3.81 2.01 6.02
N TYR A 71 -4.02 0.75 6.38
CA TYR A 71 -3.16 -0.33 5.90
C TYR A 71 -3.70 -0.94 4.58
N CYS A 72 -3.18 -2.10 4.17
CA CYS A 72 -3.32 -2.64 2.81
C CYS A 72 -4.75 -2.65 2.26
N TYR A 73 -5.74 -3.12 3.04
CA TYR A 73 -7.12 -3.24 2.56
C TYR A 73 -7.76 -1.90 2.24
N GLU A 74 -7.48 -0.88 3.05
CA GLU A 74 -8.08 0.43 2.91
C GLU A 74 -7.42 1.21 1.77
N VAL A 75 -6.08 1.20 1.69
CA VAL A 75 -5.35 1.96 0.67
C VAL A 75 -5.48 1.35 -0.73
N ASN A 76 -5.42 0.01 -0.85
CA ASN A 76 -5.68 -0.66 -2.12
C ASN A 76 -7.19 -0.68 -2.43
N GLY A 77 -8.06 -0.73 -1.42
CA GLY A 77 -9.50 -0.57 -1.60
C GLY A 77 -9.86 0.79 -2.19
N LEU A 78 -9.23 1.87 -1.73
CA LEU A 78 -9.40 3.21 -2.29
C LEU A 78 -8.92 3.28 -3.74
N PHE A 79 -7.72 2.75 -4.03
CA PHE A 79 -7.20 2.75 -5.40
C PHE A 79 -8.11 1.96 -6.35
N ALA A 80 -8.64 0.82 -5.90
CA ALA A 80 -9.60 0.02 -6.66
C ALA A 80 -10.90 0.81 -6.97
N MET A 81 -11.39 1.65 -6.06
CA MET A 81 -12.53 2.54 -6.35
C MET A 81 -12.21 3.56 -7.45
N ALA A 82 -10.98 4.08 -7.48
CA ALA A 82 -10.55 5.00 -8.53
C ALA A 82 -10.40 4.31 -9.89
N LEU A 83 -9.88 3.07 -9.92
CA LEU A 83 -9.82 2.25 -11.14
C LEU A 83 -11.23 1.96 -11.69
N GLU A 84 -12.16 1.58 -10.81
CA GLU A 84 -13.57 1.36 -11.18
C GLU A 84 -14.20 2.62 -11.78
N ALA A 85 -13.99 3.79 -11.16
CA ALA A 85 -14.53 5.06 -11.62
C ALA A 85 -13.96 5.52 -12.97
N LEU A 86 -12.72 5.16 -13.27
CA LEU A 86 -12.08 5.39 -14.57
C LEU A 86 -12.44 4.33 -15.63
N GLY A 87 -13.11 3.25 -15.24
CA GLY A 87 -13.41 2.14 -16.13
C GLY A 87 -12.18 1.30 -16.49
N ILE A 88 -11.11 1.35 -15.68
CA ILE A 88 -9.95 0.45 -15.83
C ILE A 88 -10.32 -0.91 -15.21
N PRO A 89 -10.39 -2.00 -15.98
CA PRO A 89 -10.67 -3.32 -15.44
C PRO A 89 -9.59 -3.74 -14.44
N TYR A 90 -10.00 -4.31 -13.32
CA TYR A 90 -9.07 -4.78 -12.30
C TYR A 90 -9.62 -5.99 -11.55
N ARG A 91 -8.75 -6.67 -10.80
CA ARG A 91 -9.14 -7.67 -9.79
C ARG A 91 -8.29 -7.50 -8.54
N LEU A 92 -8.88 -7.75 -7.38
CA LEU A 92 -8.13 -7.90 -6.14
C LEU A 92 -7.55 -9.31 -6.09
N VAL A 93 -6.34 -9.45 -5.56
CA VAL A 93 -5.68 -10.74 -5.35
C VAL A 93 -5.16 -10.84 -3.93
N ALA A 94 -5.25 -12.05 -3.36
CA ALA A 94 -4.73 -12.33 -2.03
C ALA A 94 -3.25 -12.72 -2.11
N ALA A 95 -2.42 -12.03 -1.34
CA ALA A 95 -0.99 -12.21 -1.25
C ALA A 95 -0.58 -12.70 0.15
N ARG A 96 0.41 -13.58 0.20
CA ARG A 96 1.07 -14.05 1.41
C ARG A 96 2.29 -13.19 1.69
N PRO A 97 2.32 -12.41 2.78
CA PRO A 97 3.55 -11.72 3.18
C PRO A 97 4.63 -12.73 3.58
N MET A 98 5.83 -12.56 3.04
CA MET A 98 6.99 -13.45 3.20
C MET A 98 8.12 -12.80 4.03
N THR A 99 7.84 -11.63 4.63
CA THR A 99 8.77 -10.89 5.48
C THR A 99 8.85 -11.42 6.92
N TYR A 100 7.95 -12.33 7.29
CA TYR A 100 7.96 -12.99 8.60
C TYR A 100 8.92 -14.20 8.61
N ALA A 101 9.52 -14.46 9.76
CA ALA A 101 10.34 -15.66 9.97
C ALA A 101 9.54 -16.97 9.82
N VAL A 102 8.22 -16.91 10.09
CA VAL A 102 7.31 -18.05 9.96
C VAL A 102 6.33 -17.81 8.81
N ARG A 103 5.94 -18.90 8.13
CA ARG A 103 4.97 -18.85 7.02
C ARG A 103 3.62 -18.35 7.54
N ARG A 104 3.05 -17.34 6.88
CA ARG A 104 1.76 -16.72 7.22
C ARG A 104 0.64 -17.10 6.23
N PRO A 105 -0.63 -16.92 6.61
CA PRO A 105 -1.75 -16.98 5.66
C PRO A 105 -1.67 -15.83 4.63
N LYS A 106 -2.53 -15.86 3.62
CA LYS A 106 -2.66 -14.76 2.65
C LYS A 106 -3.39 -13.60 3.33
N THR A 107 -2.64 -12.68 3.91
CA THR A 107 -3.18 -11.55 4.68
C THR A 107 -2.87 -10.20 4.08
N HIS A 108 -2.42 -10.16 2.83
CA HIS A 108 -2.20 -8.94 2.08
C HIS A 108 -3.12 -8.91 0.85
N VAL A 109 -3.57 -7.72 0.47
CA VAL A 109 -4.32 -7.51 -0.78
C VAL A 109 -3.46 -6.72 -1.74
N ALA A 110 -3.39 -7.17 -2.99
CA ALA A 110 -2.82 -6.42 -4.11
C ALA A 110 -3.85 -6.32 -5.24
N ILE A 111 -3.55 -5.51 -6.25
CA ILE A 111 -4.43 -5.26 -7.38
C ILE A 111 -3.74 -5.70 -8.67
N ILE A 112 -4.45 -6.40 -9.54
CA ILE A 112 -4.05 -6.58 -10.93
C ILE A 112 -4.96 -5.71 -11.77
N ALA A 113 -4.42 -4.65 -12.38
CA ALA A 113 -5.14 -3.76 -13.29
C ALA A 113 -4.82 -4.15 -14.74
N ALA A 114 -5.82 -4.08 -15.62
CA ALA A 114 -5.66 -4.38 -17.04
C ALA A 114 -5.84 -3.11 -17.87
N VAL A 115 -4.77 -2.65 -18.51
CA VAL A 115 -4.79 -1.45 -19.36
C VAL A 115 -3.77 -1.60 -20.48
N ASP A 116 -4.07 -1.04 -21.65
CA ASP A 116 -3.22 -1.08 -22.84
C ASP A 116 -2.77 -2.50 -23.26
N GLY A 117 -3.65 -3.49 -23.07
CA GLY A 117 -3.39 -4.88 -23.43
C GLY A 117 -2.42 -5.63 -22.52
N ALA A 118 -2.12 -5.10 -21.34
CA ALA A 118 -1.25 -5.71 -20.34
C ALA A 118 -1.92 -5.81 -18.96
N GLU A 119 -1.41 -6.70 -18.13
CA GLU A 119 -1.82 -6.86 -16.73
C GLU A 119 -0.72 -6.37 -15.81
N TRP A 120 -1.07 -5.46 -14.90
CA TRP A 120 -0.15 -4.72 -14.08
C TRP A 120 -0.41 -5.00 -12.59
N LEU A 121 0.60 -5.52 -11.91
CA LEU A 121 0.64 -5.56 -10.45
C LEU A 121 0.73 -4.14 -9.91
N CYS A 122 -0.32 -3.71 -9.22
CA CYS A 122 -0.39 -2.47 -8.47
C CYS A 122 -0.50 -2.80 -6.98
N ASP A 123 0.32 -2.16 -6.16
CA ASP A 123 0.25 -2.32 -4.71
C ASP A 123 0.72 -1.05 -4.00
N LEU A 124 -0.22 -0.39 -3.33
CA LEU A 124 -0.01 0.84 -2.58
C LEU A 124 0.00 0.57 -1.07
N GLY A 125 -0.09 -0.69 -0.67
CA GLY A 125 -0.44 -1.10 0.68
C GLY A 125 0.53 -2.06 1.34
N PHE A 126 1.70 -2.35 0.76
CA PHE A 126 2.66 -3.25 1.41
C PHE A 126 3.46 -2.60 2.56
N GLY A 127 3.51 -1.27 2.62
CA GLY A 127 4.30 -0.52 3.60
C GLY A 127 5.70 -0.15 3.06
N SER A 128 6.75 -0.32 3.87
CA SER A 128 8.09 0.23 3.60
C SER A 128 8.80 -0.33 2.36
N PHE A 129 8.40 -1.54 1.90
CA PHE A 129 8.94 -2.18 0.70
C PHE A 129 7.95 -2.16 -0.47
N GLY A 130 6.96 -1.26 -0.44
CA GLY A 130 5.99 -1.14 -1.52
C GLY A 130 6.62 -0.70 -2.84
N ILE A 131 6.17 -1.33 -3.94
CA ILE A 131 6.46 -0.85 -5.29
C ILE A 131 5.93 0.56 -5.48
N ARG A 132 6.58 1.33 -6.34
CA ARG A 132 6.29 2.74 -6.58
C ARG A 132 5.53 2.96 -7.88
N GLU A 133 5.60 2.01 -8.80
CA GLU A 133 4.88 2.02 -10.08
C GLU A 133 4.40 0.61 -10.46
N PRO A 134 3.40 0.51 -11.35
CA PRO A 134 2.85 -0.78 -11.75
C PRO A 134 3.91 -1.67 -12.41
N ILE A 135 3.89 -2.97 -12.11
CA ILE A 135 4.80 -3.96 -12.70
C ILE A 135 4.01 -4.86 -13.65
N ASP A 136 4.43 -4.95 -14.90
CA ASP A 136 3.85 -5.89 -15.87
C ASP A 136 4.13 -7.33 -15.42
N LEU A 137 3.09 -8.16 -15.38
CA LEU A 137 3.21 -9.57 -14.98
C LEU A 137 4.12 -10.41 -15.90
N ARG A 138 4.45 -9.90 -17.10
CA ARG A 138 5.37 -10.53 -18.05
C ARG A 138 6.84 -10.22 -17.79
N TRP A 139 7.14 -9.23 -16.94
CA TRP A 139 8.53 -8.82 -16.66
C TRP A 139 9.19 -9.71 -15.60
N LEU A 140 9.27 -11.00 -15.91
CA LEU A 140 9.80 -12.01 -15.01
C LEU A 140 11.33 -12.03 -15.00
N ASP A 141 11.88 -12.39 -13.84
CA ASP A 141 13.29 -12.75 -13.61
C ASP A 141 14.31 -11.70 -14.06
N ARG A 142 13.93 -10.42 -13.98
CA ARG A 142 14.77 -9.27 -14.31
C ARG A 142 14.73 -8.21 -13.22
N GLU A 143 15.76 -7.38 -13.19
CA GLU A 143 15.80 -6.20 -12.32
C GLU A 143 14.83 -5.12 -12.83
N LEU A 144 13.99 -4.64 -11.92
CA LEU A 144 12.99 -3.61 -12.14
C LEU A 144 13.33 -2.43 -11.22
N LYS A 145 14.10 -1.49 -11.75
CA LYS A 145 14.50 -0.29 -11.01
C LYS A 145 13.36 0.71 -10.96
N GLN A 146 12.93 1.08 -9.75
CA GLN A 146 11.92 2.09 -9.48
C GLN A 146 12.54 3.17 -8.57
N ASP A 147 13.10 4.20 -9.21
CA ASP A 147 13.93 5.23 -8.58
C ASP A 147 15.18 4.65 -7.88
N PHE A 148 15.14 4.54 -6.55
CA PHE A 148 16.23 4.08 -5.68
C PHE A 148 16.01 2.66 -5.15
N ASP A 149 14.81 2.10 -5.35
CA ASP A 149 14.49 0.72 -5.00
C ASP A 149 14.58 -0.16 -6.26
N THR A 150 15.03 -1.41 -6.11
CA THR A 150 15.10 -2.38 -7.21
C THR A 150 14.28 -3.62 -6.84
N PHE A 151 13.35 -4.00 -7.71
CA PHE A 151 12.45 -5.13 -7.52
C PHE A 151 12.71 -6.22 -8.55
N ARG A 152 12.16 -7.40 -8.28
CA ARG A 152 12.09 -8.52 -9.22
C ARG A 152 10.81 -9.29 -9.01
N LEU A 153 10.12 -9.60 -10.10
CA LEU A 153 8.99 -10.53 -10.12
C LEU A 153 9.49 -11.88 -10.63
N THR A 154 9.18 -12.96 -9.91
CA THR A 154 9.53 -14.34 -10.31
C THR A 154 8.31 -15.24 -10.21
N ILE A 155 8.41 -16.46 -10.73
CA ILE A 155 7.41 -17.53 -10.53
C ILE A 155 7.93 -18.47 -9.43
N ALA A 156 7.23 -18.55 -8.30
CA ALA A 156 7.62 -19.37 -7.14
C ALA A 156 7.09 -20.81 -7.21
N SER A 157 5.96 -21.01 -7.88
CA SER A 157 5.32 -22.30 -8.18
C SER A 157 4.53 -22.15 -9.48
N GLU A 158 3.99 -23.23 -10.09
CA GLU A 158 3.34 -23.19 -11.42
C GLU A 158 2.36 -22.01 -11.64
N HIS A 159 1.72 -21.49 -10.59
CA HIS A 159 0.76 -20.39 -10.69
C HIS A 159 0.97 -19.24 -9.70
N ASP A 160 1.99 -19.29 -8.84
CA ASP A 160 2.24 -18.24 -7.86
C ASP A 160 3.40 -17.35 -8.30
N TYR A 161 3.12 -16.06 -8.45
CA TYR A 161 4.11 -15.00 -8.55
C TYR A 161 4.75 -14.72 -7.19
N GLN A 162 5.99 -14.26 -7.20
CA GLN A 162 6.69 -13.77 -6.01
C GLN A 162 7.37 -12.44 -6.32
N LEU A 163 7.01 -11.42 -5.53
CA LEU A 163 7.67 -10.12 -5.58
C LEU A 163 8.85 -10.11 -4.60
N GLN A 164 9.98 -9.59 -5.06
CA GLN A 164 11.20 -9.44 -4.27
C GLN A 164 11.72 -8.00 -4.37
N SER A 165 12.41 -7.55 -3.32
CA SER A 165 13.19 -6.31 -3.31
C SER A 165 14.66 -6.63 -3.11
N LEU A 166 15.54 -5.92 -3.80
CA LEU A 166 16.97 -5.96 -3.55
C LEU A 166 17.29 -5.06 -2.36
N VAL A 167 17.84 -5.63 -1.29
CA VAL A 167 18.23 -4.91 -0.07
C VAL A 167 19.61 -5.39 0.33
N ASP A 168 20.56 -4.45 0.47
CA ASP A 168 21.97 -4.74 0.82
C ASP A 168 22.61 -5.80 -0.08
N GLY A 169 22.28 -5.78 -1.39
CA GLY A 169 22.78 -6.75 -2.37
C GLY A 169 22.08 -8.12 -2.36
N GLU A 170 21.09 -8.33 -1.49
CA GLU A 170 20.34 -9.58 -1.39
C GLU A 170 18.88 -9.42 -1.80
N TRP A 171 18.36 -10.42 -2.52
CA TRP A 171 16.93 -10.48 -2.84
C TRP A 171 16.12 -10.92 -1.63
N LYS A 172 15.35 -10.00 -1.05
CA LYS A 172 14.39 -10.28 0.01
C LYS A 172 13.00 -10.51 -0.58
N LYS A 173 12.37 -11.61 -0.18
CA LYS A 173 11.00 -11.97 -0.58
C LYS A 173 10.00 -11.06 0.13
N LEU A 174 9.16 -10.38 -0.62
CA LEU A 174 8.12 -9.50 -0.08
C LEU A 174 6.83 -10.28 0.13
N TYR A 175 6.25 -10.79 -0.96
CA TYR A 175 5.04 -11.59 -0.91
C TYR A 175 4.88 -12.50 -2.13
N GLU A 176 4.05 -13.53 -1.94
CA GLU A 176 3.63 -14.47 -2.99
C GLU A 176 2.14 -14.31 -3.28
N PHE A 177 1.72 -14.35 -4.53
CA PHE A 177 0.31 -14.22 -4.93
C PHE A 177 0.01 -15.02 -6.19
N ASN A 178 -1.26 -15.33 -6.40
CA ASN A 178 -1.75 -15.83 -7.69
C ASN A 178 -2.87 -14.94 -8.20
N LEU A 179 -3.35 -15.22 -9.42
CA LEU A 179 -4.32 -14.38 -10.11
C LEU A 179 -5.78 -14.71 -9.78
N CYS A 180 -6.02 -15.54 -8.75
CA CYS A 180 -7.37 -15.85 -8.31
C CYS A 180 -8.05 -14.55 -7.82
N PRO A 181 -9.16 -14.13 -8.45
CA PRO A 181 -9.86 -12.92 -8.03
C PRO A 181 -10.41 -13.09 -6.62
N GLN A 182 -10.38 -12.02 -5.86
CA GLN A 182 -10.94 -11.93 -4.52
C GLN A 182 -11.93 -10.77 -4.45
N GLU A 183 -12.90 -10.89 -3.57
CA GLU A 183 -13.78 -9.80 -3.17
C GLU A 183 -13.27 -9.20 -1.86
N MET A 184 -13.64 -7.95 -1.58
CA MET A 184 -13.16 -7.28 -0.36
C MET A 184 -13.62 -8.03 0.91
N VAL A 185 -14.79 -8.67 0.87
CA VAL A 185 -15.32 -9.49 1.96
C VAL A 185 -14.43 -10.70 2.29
N ASP A 186 -13.73 -11.27 1.30
CA ASP A 186 -12.82 -12.41 1.52
C ASP A 186 -11.65 -12.06 2.45
N PHE A 187 -11.36 -10.77 2.59
CA PHE A 187 -10.32 -10.26 3.48
C PHE A 187 -10.81 -10.00 4.90
N GLU A 188 -12.09 -10.14 5.24
CA GLU A 188 -12.58 -9.94 6.61
C GLU A 188 -11.84 -10.81 7.66
N PRO A 189 -11.63 -12.13 7.44
CA PRO A 189 -10.87 -12.94 8.39
C PRO A 189 -9.40 -12.52 8.49
N ALA A 190 -8.80 -12.15 7.36
CA ALA A 190 -7.40 -11.71 7.30
C ALA A 190 -7.20 -10.34 7.98
N ASN A 191 -8.16 -9.42 7.79
CA ASN A 191 -8.24 -8.15 8.48
C ASN A 191 -8.33 -8.37 9.99
N TRP A 192 -9.29 -9.17 10.44
CA TRP A 192 -9.44 -9.46 11.86
C TRP A 192 -8.14 -10.01 12.46
N LEU A 193 -7.53 -11.01 11.79
CA LEU A 193 -6.23 -11.55 12.21
C LEU A 193 -5.17 -10.44 12.30
N ASN A 194 -4.99 -9.64 11.25
CA ASN A 194 -4.02 -8.54 11.22
C ASN A 194 -4.31 -7.47 12.29
N ALA A 195 -5.56 -7.23 12.66
CA ALA A 195 -5.95 -6.18 13.60
C ALA A 195 -5.97 -6.64 15.06
N THR A 196 -6.08 -7.94 15.34
CA THR A 196 -6.29 -8.43 16.73
C THR A 196 -5.29 -9.48 17.19
N HIS A 197 -4.62 -10.21 16.28
CA HIS A 197 -3.76 -11.30 16.69
C HIS A 197 -2.41 -10.77 17.21
N PRO A 198 -1.98 -11.11 18.43
CA PRO A 198 -0.84 -10.49 19.12
C PRO A 198 0.50 -10.62 18.38
N ASP A 199 0.66 -11.67 17.58
CA ASP A 199 1.87 -11.91 16.80
C ASP A 199 1.98 -11.09 15.51
N THR A 200 1.01 -10.25 15.17
CA THR A 200 1.08 -9.44 13.95
C THR A 200 1.88 -8.17 14.19
N ILE A 201 2.61 -7.70 13.17
CA ILE A 201 3.36 -6.44 13.30
C ILE A 201 2.44 -5.25 13.60
N PHE A 202 1.17 -5.33 13.19
CA PHE A 202 0.19 -4.28 13.34
C PHE A 202 -0.33 -4.15 14.78
N THR A 203 -0.34 -5.23 15.56
CA THR A 203 -0.72 -5.18 16.98
C THR A 203 0.49 -4.92 17.89
N GLN A 204 1.71 -5.21 17.41
CA GLN A 204 2.94 -5.09 18.20
C GLN A 204 3.47 -3.66 18.33
N GLY A 205 3.06 -2.75 17.44
CA GLY A 205 3.41 -1.34 17.59
C GLY A 205 2.93 -0.46 16.44
N LEU A 206 3.11 0.85 16.63
CA LEU A 206 2.82 1.85 15.62
C LEU A 206 3.65 1.65 14.35
N ILE A 207 3.00 1.72 13.20
CA ILE A 207 3.63 1.72 11.89
C ILE A 207 3.00 2.87 11.08
N ALA A 208 3.84 3.74 10.54
CA ALA A 208 3.44 4.70 9.52
C ALA A 208 4.49 4.76 8.40
N VAL A 209 4.06 4.73 7.15
CA VAL A 209 4.92 4.84 5.97
C VAL A 209 4.31 5.84 4.99
N LEU A 210 5.12 6.76 4.49
CA LEU A 210 4.71 7.70 3.44
C LEU A 210 5.85 7.83 2.44
N GLN A 211 5.57 7.62 1.15
CA GLN A 211 6.59 7.84 0.12
C GLN A 211 6.75 9.33 -0.17
N HIS A 212 7.91 9.70 -0.71
CA HIS A 212 8.14 11.01 -1.31
C HIS A 212 9.02 10.82 -2.56
N PRO A 213 9.20 11.85 -3.42
CA PRO A 213 9.87 11.68 -4.72
C PRO A 213 11.24 11.00 -4.65
N THR A 214 12.01 11.27 -3.60
CA THR A 214 13.36 10.74 -3.42
C THR A 214 13.46 9.50 -2.52
N GLY A 215 12.34 9.00 -1.98
CA GLY A 215 12.34 7.81 -1.13
C GLY A 215 11.09 7.67 -0.26
N LYS A 216 11.26 7.51 1.05
CA LYS A 216 10.17 7.21 1.99
C LYS A 216 10.50 7.55 3.44
N LEU A 217 9.46 7.94 4.16
CA LEU A 217 9.45 8.07 5.61
C LEU A 217 8.89 6.79 6.22
N VAL A 218 9.50 6.31 7.30
CA VAL A 218 9.06 5.13 8.04
C VAL A 218 9.13 5.42 9.52
N LEU A 219 8.01 5.31 10.22
CA LEU A 219 7.92 5.32 11.67
C LEU A 219 7.49 3.93 12.14
N SER A 220 8.29 3.32 13.01
CA SER A 220 8.03 2.00 13.59
C SER A 220 8.25 2.05 15.09
N GLY A 221 7.17 2.08 15.87
CA GLY A 221 7.21 2.42 17.28
C GLY A 221 7.86 3.79 17.49
N GLU A 222 8.99 3.79 18.21
CA GLU A 222 9.78 4.98 18.52
C GLU A 222 10.92 5.23 17.52
N ARG A 223 11.00 4.46 16.42
CA ARG A 223 12.09 4.56 15.46
C ARG A 223 11.61 5.24 14.18
N PHE A 224 12.08 6.46 13.95
CA PHE A 224 11.85 7.21 12.73
C PHE A 224 13.03 7.04 11.76
N ARG A 225 12.73 6.77 10.49
CA ARG A 225 13.70 6.66 9.41
C ARG A 225 13.25 7.48 8.20
N ASN A 226 14.18 8.22 7.62
CA ASN A 226 14.00 8.92 6.36
C ASN A 226 14.98 8.32 5.32
N PHE A 227 14.42 7.62 4.35
CA PHE A 227 15.17 7.06 3.22
C PHE A 227 15.10 8.08 2.08
N SER A 228 16.25 8.62 1.66
CA SER A 228 16.31 9.57 0.55
C SER A 228 17.59 9.38 -0.26
N GLU A 229 17.46 9.20 -1.57
CA GLU A 229 18.60 9.12 -2.50
C GLU A 229 19.66 8.06 -2.12
N GLY A 230 19.21 6.91 -1.61
CA GLY A 230 20.10 5.83 -1.16
C GLY A 230 20.75 6.06 0.21
N ARG A 231 20.40 7.13 0.92
CA ARG A 231 20.81 7.39 2.30
C ARG A 231 19.67 7.13 3.27
N VAL A 232 20.03 6.80 4.50
CA VAL A 232 19.08 6.60 5.60
C VAL A 232 19.48 7.49 6.77
N GLU A 233 18.59 8.39 7.15
CA GLU A 233 18.65 9.10 8.43
C GLU A 233 17.77 8.35 9.41
N GLU A 234 18.28 8.10 10.62
CA GLU A 234 17.54 7.39 11.66
C GLU A 234 17.58 8.16 12.98
N LYS A 235 16.45 8.19 13.67
CA LYS A 235 16.30 8.79 14.99
C LYS A 235 15.39 7.92 15.87
N ILE A 236 15.75 7.78 17.14
CA ILE A 236 14.83 7.33 18.19
C ILE A 236 14.10 8.55 18.75
N VAL A 237 12.78 8.48 18.80
CA VAL A 237 11.88 9.58 19.16
C VAL A 237 11.01 9.21 20.35
N ASN A 238 10.67 10.19 21.19
CA ASN A 238 9.71 10.01 22.27
C ASN A 238 8.26 10.13 21.76
N GLN A 239 7.29 9.94 22.66
CA GLN A 239 5.86 9.96 22.31
C GLN A 239 5.35 11.33 21.80
N GLU A 240 5.87 12.44 22.32
CA GLU A 240 5.50 13.78 21.85
C GLU A 240 6.01 14.00 20.42
N GLU A 241 7.26 13.62 20.17
CA GLU A 241 7.88 13.67 18.84
C GLU A 241 7.18 12.74 17.84
N VAL A 242 6.68 11.57 18.29
CA VAL A 242 5.85 10.68 17.46
C VAL A 242 4.58 11.40 16.99
N GLY A 243 3.85 12.05 17.91
CA GLY A 243 2.64 12.81 17.57
C GLY A 243 2.94 13.95 16.59
N GLU A 244 4.03 14.67 16.81
CA GLU A 244 4.46 15.73 15.90
C GLU A 244 4.85 15.19 14.51
N LEU A 245 5.60 14.09 14.44
CA LEU A 245 5.99 13.45 13.18
C LEU A 245 4.77 12.97 12.40
N LEU A 246 3.83 12.29 13.06
CA LEU A 246 2.59 11.84 12.43
C LEU A 246 1.86 13.02 11.77
N ARG A 247 1.73 14.14 12.48
CA ARG A 247 1.07 15.36 12.00
C ARG A 247 1.82 16.03 10.85
N THR A 248 3.11 16.29 11.04
CA THR A 248 3.89 17.19 10.17
C THR A 248 4.55 16.49 9.00
N ARG A 249 4.92 15.21 9.15
CA ARG A 249 5.69 14.45 8.18
C ARG A 249 4.87 13.35 7.50
N PHE A 250 3.95 12.73 8.22
CA PHE A 250 3.06 11.67 7.66
C PHE A 250 1.67 12.17 7.28
N LEU A 251 1.38 13.47 7.48
CA LEU A 251 0.10 14.11 7.12
C LEU A 251 -1.11 13.53 7.88
N LEU A 252 -0.88 12.95 9.06
CA LEU A 252 -1.89 12.34 9.92
C LEU A 252 -2.24 13.28 11.07
N ASN A 253 -3.36 13.99 10.95
CA ASN A 253 -3.91 14.75 12.07
C ASN A 253 -4.73 13.81 12.97
N SER A 254 -4.47 13.83 14.27
CA SER A 254 -5.28 13.12 15.29
C SER A 254 -6.66 13.76 15.52
N ASP A 255 -6.85 15.00 15.06
CA ASP A 255 -7.95 15.88 15.49
C ASP A 255 -9.02 16.13 14.41
N ARG A 256 -9.14 15.27 13.39
CA ARG A 256 -10.18 15.36 12.34
C ARG A 256 -10.87 14.04 12.05
#